data_AF-A0A4U1ECN2-F1
#
_entry.id   AF-A0A4U1ECN2-F1
#
_cell.length_a   1.000
_cell.length_b   1.000
_cell.length_c   1.000
_cell.angle_alpha   90.00
_cell.angle_beta   90.00
_cell.angle_gamma   90.00
#
_symmetry.space_group_name_H-M   'P 1'
#
loop_
_entity.id
_entity.type
_entity.pdbx_description
1 polymer ?
#
loop_
_entity_poly.entity_id
_entity_poly.type
_entity_poly.pdbx_seq_one_letter_code
_entity_poly.pdbx_strand_id
1 'polypeptide(L)'
;MMKRGYIGQFEITDDHRAWKIVAGYTSVETSPIFDIHLKDLEKWQNNLLPSRQFCFIILITLAGSMNHEEARRKHTGGKILGFFF
;
A
#
# COMPACT_ATOMS: atom_id res chain seq x y z
N MET A 1 -4.24 0.49 5.91
CA MET A 1 -5.54 0.35 5.22
C MET A 1 -6.70 0.53 6.19
N MET A 2 -6.75 -0.20 7.32
CA MET A 2 -7.77 -0.01 8.38
C MET A 2 -7.81 1.40 9.00
N LYS A 3 -6.65 2.02 9.29
CA LYS A 3 -6.57 3.40 9.83
C LYS A 3 -7.20 4.49 8.94
N ARG A 4 -7.38 4.22 7.65
CA ARG A 4 -8.00 5.15 6.69
C ARG A 4 -9.39 4.69 6.25
N GLY A 5 -9.96 3.66 6.87
CA GLY A 5 -11.33 3.19 6.61
C GLY A 5 -11.51 2.29 5.39
N TYR A 6 -10.44 1.92 4.67
CA TYR A 6 -10.52 1.11 3.44
C TYR A 6 -10.74 -0.39 3.71
N ILE A 7 -10.44 -0.87 4.91
CA ILE A 7 -10.74 -2.24 5.30
C ILE A 7 -11.76 -2.17 6.42
N GLY A 8 -12.90 -2.83 6.22
CA GLY A 8 -13.94 -3.01 7.23
C GLY A 8 -13.53 -3.98 8.33
N GLN A 9 -14.48 -4.68 8.94
CA GLN A 9 -14.15 -5.80 9.82
C GLN A 9 -13.39 -6.86 9.01
N PHE A 10 -12.25 -7.30 9.56
CA PHE A 10 -11.52 -8.45 9.05
C PHE A 10 -11.53 -9.52 10.13
N GLU A 11 -11.71 -10.75 9.71
CA GLU A 11 -11.64 -11.91 10.57
C GLU A 11 -10.38 -12.71 10.22
N ILE A 12 -9.57 -13.01 11.23
CA ILE A 12 -8.42 -13.89 11.09
C ILE A 12 -8.89 -15.28 11.51
N THR A 13 -9.01 -16.19 10.55
CA THR A 13 -9.26 -17.60 10.83
C THR A 13 -7.91 -18.33 10.79
N ASP A 14 -7.59 -19.03 11.87
CA ASP A 14 -6.36 -19.82 11.97
C ASP A 14 -6.64 -21.27 11.52
N ASP A 15 -6.10 -21.65 10.37
CA ASP A 15 -6.27 -22.99 9.77
C ASP A 15 -5.07 -23.92 10.08
N HIS A 16 -4.24 -23.59 11.09
CA HIS A 16 -3.03 -24.31 11.50
C HIS A 16 -1.96 -24.54 10.41
N ARG A 17 -2.19 -24.10 9.17
CA ARG A 17 -1.26 -24.18 8.03
C ARG A 17 -0.83 -22.81 7.53
N ALA A 18 -1.77 -21.86 7.43
CA ALA A 18 -1.54 -20.48 7.06
C ALA A 18 -2.69 -19.62 7.60
N TRP A 19 -2.39 -18.40 8.03
CA TRP A 19 -3.42 -17.46 8.48
C TRP A 19 -4.27 -17.04 7.28
N LYS A 20 -5.58 -17.27 7.36
CA LYS A 20 -6.55 -16.82 6.36
C LYS A 20 -7.18 -15.53 6.85
N ILE A 21 -6.95 -14.44 6.12
CA ILE A 21 -7.54 -13.14 6.42
C ILE A 21 -8.70 -12.93 5.45
N VAL A 22 -9.93 -12.88 5.98
CA VAL A 22 -11.11 -12.50 5.20
C VAL A 22 -11.37 -11.03 5.47
N ALA A 23 -11.18 -10.20 4.45
CA ALA A 23 -11.44 -8.76 4.52
C ALA A 23 -12.58 -8.39 3.55
N GLY A 24 -13.56 -7.63 4.05
CA GLY A 24 -14.61 -7.03 3.22
C GLY A 24 -13.98 -6.06 2.21
N TYR A 25 -14.28 -6.30 0.94
CA TYR A 25 -13.69 -5.73 -0.28
C TYR A 25 -13.14 -4.30 -0.20
N THR A 26 -11.85 -4.17 -0.54
CA THR A 26 -11.28 -3.06 -1.33
C THR A 26 -10.43 -3.71 -2.42
N SER A 27 -10.54 -3.27 -3.66
CA SER A 27 -9.72 -3.76 -4.78
C SER A 27 -8.26 -3.37 -4.53
N VAL A 28 -7.50 -4.28 -3.92
CA VAL A 28 -6.06 -4.15 -3.76
C VAL A 28 -5.42 -4.71 -5.02
N GLU A 29 -4.89 -3.84 -5.86
CA GLU A 29 -4.17 -4.29 -7.04
C GLU A 29 -2.70 -4.45 -6.67
N THR A 30 -2.27 -5.71 -6.63
CA THR A 30 -0.90 -6.07 -6.28
C THR A 30 0.00 -5.74 -7.47
N SER A 31 0.86 -4.74 -7.30
CA SER A 31 1.87 -4.38 -8.30
C SER A 31 3.09 -5.29 -8.17
N PRO A 32 3.85 -5.52 -9.27
CA PRO A 32 5.16 -6.15 -9.15
C PRO A 32 6.06 -5.32 -8.23
N ILE A 33 6.92 -5.99 -7.46
CA ILE A 33 7.80 -5.34 -6.49
C ILE A 33 8.90 -4.57 -7.26
N PHE A 34 8.68 -3.28 -7.47
CA PHE A 34 9.66 -2.37 -8.07
C PHE A 34 10.35 -1.53 -7.00
N ASP A 35 11.67 -1.35 -7.13
CA ASP A 35 12.44 -0.38 -6.35
C ASP A 35 12.19 1.03 -6.87
N ILE A 36 11.81 1.94 -5.96
CA ILE A 36 11.43 3.30 -6.29
C ILE A 36 12.24 4.28 -5.48
N HIS A 37 12.92 5.18 -6.21
CA HIS A 37 13.57 6.33 -5.62
C HIS A 37 12.55 7.44 -5.35
N LEU A 38 12.83 8.28 -4.36
CA LEU A 38 11.96 9.41 -3.99
C LEU A 38 11.63 10.33 -5.18
N LYS A 39 12.56 10.47 -6.13
CA LYS A 39 12.37 11.28 -7.35
C LYS A 39 11.32 10.70 -8.31
N ASP A 40 11.20 9.38 -8.35
CA ASP A 40 10.29 8.68 -9.26
C ASP A 40 8.89 8.51 -8.63
N LEU A 41 8.76 8.74 -7.33
CA LEU A 41 7.51 8.57 -6.59
C LEU A 41 6.34 9.34 -7.21
N GLU A 42 6.58 10.57 -7.68
CA GLU A 42 5.54 11.39 -8.32
C GLU A 42 5.13 10.85 -9.70
N LYS A 43 6.06 10.29 -10.47
CA LYS A 43 5.77 9.61 -11.74
C LYS A 43 4.88 8.39 -11.51
N TRP A 44 5.22 7.58 -10.51
CA TRP A 44 4.43 6.41 -10.14
C TRP A 44 3.07 6.78 -9.58
N GLN A 45 2.98 7.86 -8.81
CA GLN A 45 1.70 8.38 -8.33
C GLN A 45 0.75 8.74 -9.48
N ASN A 46 1.25 9.39 -10.53
CA ASN A 46 0.44 9.74 -11.70
C ASN A 46 0.07 8.54 -12.57
N ASN A 47 0.95 7.53 -12.65
CA ASN A 47 0.72 6.36 -13.49
C ASN A 47 -0.22 5.34 -12.84
N LEU A 48 -0.12 5.16 -11.53
CA LEU A 48 -0.85 4.11 -10.80
C LEU A 48 -2.16 4.60 -10.21
N LEU A 49 -2.25 5.89 -9.84
CA LEU A 49 -3.43 6.39 -9.14
C LEU A 49 -4.36 7.14 -10.09
N PRO A 50 -5.64 6.75 -10.19
CA PRO A 50 -6.63 7.51 -10.96
C PRO A 50 -6.92 8.88 -10.33
N SER A 51 -6.70 9.04 -9.02
CA SER A 51 -6.80 10.34 -8.33
C SER A 51 -5.78 10.47 -7.21
N ARG A 52 -5.18 11.66 -7.08
CA ARG A 52 -4.24 11.97 -5.99
C ARG A 52 -4.92 12.15 -4.62
N GLN A 53 -6.24 12.32 -4.58
CA GLN A 53 -6.97 12.68 -3.36
C GLN A 53 -7.41 11.47 -2.52
N PHE A 54 -7.72 10.35 -3.17
CA PHE A 54 -8.33 9.18 -2.51
C PHE A 54 -7.58 7.87 -2.73
N CYS A 55 -6.51 7.87 -3.53
CA CYS A 55 -5.75 6.65 -3.81
C CYS A 55 -4.43 6.67 -3.06
N PHE A 56 -3.98 5.50 -2.60
CA PHE A 56 -2.74 5.36 -1.85
C PHE A 56 -1.88 4.22 -2.38
N ILE A 57 -0.61 4.55 -2.63
CA ILE A 57 0.45 3.56 -2.86
C ILE A 57 1.07 3.19 -1.50
N ILE A 58 1.24 1.89 -1.28
CA ILE A 58 1.97 1.31 -0.15
C ILE A 58 3.39 0.99 -0.60
N LEU A 59 4.36 1.49 0.16
CA LEU A 59 5.78 1.18 0.01
C LEU A 59 6.28 0.41 1.23
N ILE A 60 7.15 -0.57 0.98
CA ILE A 60 8.01 -1.17 1.99
C ILE A 60 9.35 -0.44 1.96
N THR A 61 9.70 0.14 3.09
CA THR A 61 11.00 0.78 3.33
C THR A 61 11.74 0.01 4.42
N LEU A 62 13.01 0.32 4.66
CA LEU A 62 13.77 -0.25 5.78
C LEU A 62 13.17 0.10 7.14
N ALA A 63 12.43 1.22 7.25
CA ALA A 63 11.76 1.65 8.47
C ALA A 63 10.35 1.02 8.65
N GLY A 64 9.94 0.13 7.74
CA GLY A 64 8.65 -0.54 7.75
C GLY A 64 7.78 -0.19 6.54
N SER A 65 6.53 -0.70 6.56
CA SER A 65 5.53 -0.42 5.53
C SER A 65 4.85 0.93 5.81
N MET A 66 4.77 1.76 4.78
CA MET A 66 4.19 3.10 4.87
C MET A 66 3.54 3.50 3.55
N ASN A 67 2.76 4.58 3.57
CA ASN A 67 2.18 5.13 2.35
C ASN A 67 3.15 6.11 1.67
N HIS A 68 2.89 6.40 0.39
CA HIS A 68 3.70 7.32 -0.40
C HIS A 68 3.78 8.75 0.18
N GLU A 69 2.75 9.24 0.87
CA GLU A 69 2.77 10.55 1.55
C GLU A 69 3.77 10.56 2.72
N GLU A 70 3.76 9.51 3.54
CA GLU A 70 4.65 9.37 4.69
C GLU A 70 6.09 9.12 4.23
N ALA A 71 6.28 8.32 3.18
CA ALA A 71 7.57 8.14 2.51
C ALA A 71 8.14 9.48 2.02
N ARG A 72 7.29 10.36 1.45
CA ARG A 72 7.68 11.71 1.02
C ARG A 72 8.07 12.59 2.21
N ARG A 73 7.29 12.58 3.30
CA ARG A 73 7.60 13.35 4.51
C ARG A 73 8.90 12.89 5.19
N LYS A 74 9.16 11.58 5.18
CA LYS A 74 10.37 10.98 5.76
C LYS A 74 11.55 10.96 4.77
N HIS A 75 11.40 11.54 3.58
CA HIS A 75 12.43 11.52 2.52
C HIS A 75 13.02 10.13 2.26
N THR A 76 12.19 9.09 2.34
CA THR A 76 12.63 7.69 2.26
C THR A 76 11.99 7.03 1.05
N GLY A 77 12.83 6.39 0.22
CA GLY A 77 12.38 5.54 -0.88
C GLY A 77 12.15 4.10 -0.43
N GLY A 78 11.73 3.24 -1.34
CA GLY A 78 11.50 1.84 -1.02
C GLY A 78 10.93 1.05 -2.18
N LYS A 79 10.42 -0.13 -1.87
CA LYS A 79 9.78 -1.01 -2.86
C LYS A 79 8.28 -0.80 -2.84
N ILE A 80 7.62 -0.72 -3.99
CA ILE A 80 6.15 -0.77 -4.03
C ILE A 80 5.68 -2.17 -3.66
N LEU A 81 4.71 -2.22 -2.76
CA LEU A 81 3.98 -3.43 -2.42
C LEU A 81 2.67 -3.54 -3.21
N GLY A 82 2.03 -2.40 -3.45
CA GLY A 82 0.77 -2.30 -4.17
C GLY A 82 0.09 -0.96 -3.92
N PHE A 83 -1.09 -0.78 -4.49
CA PHE A 83 -1.91 0.41 -4.28
C PHE A 83 -3.37 0.02 -4.03
N PHE A 84 -4.10 0.94 -3.41
CA PHE A 84 -5.52 0.79 -3.15
C PHE A 84 -6.23 2.13 -3.32
N PHE A 85 -7.51 2.07 -3.68
CA PHE A 85 -8.39 3.21 -3.88
C PHE A 85 -9.82 2.84 -3.47
#